data_AF-A0A1H9JDN3-F1
#
_entry.id   AF-A0A1H9JDN3-F1
#
_cell.length_a   1.000
_cell.length_b   1.000
_cell.length_c   1.000
_cell.angle_alpha   90.00
_cell.angle_beta   90.00
_cell.angle_gamma   90.00
#
_symmetry.space_group_name_H-M   'P 1'
#
loop_
_entity.id
_entity.type
_entity.pdbx_description
1 polymer ?
#
loop_
_entity_poly.entity_id
_entity_poly.type
_entity_poly.pdbx_seq_one_letter_code
_entity_poly.pdbx_strand_id
1 'polypeptide(L)'
;MNRSKKIAVSDTKSVHFLGDSNIILVGMMGAGKTTIGKALASYTGKQFFDCDHEIQKCTGVKIPVIFEIEGEEGFRRRETQTLKKLVSKNNIVLATGGGAVLSHENRTVLKQSGIVVYLRASVNDLYRRTRHDKNRPLLKTDNPREKLTQLYQQRDKFYQQTAHIIVNTTRQNIRLLVRELVKRLAAIKQTQSTTHIYKHMQTITVEFSSSAETRSYPIHIGNGILDQTERITACLKQKRVAIVSNTTVAPLYLEKLRTALEKNGVQSIPIILPDGEVYKNWETLNQIFDALLKNHCERTTTVLALGGGVIGDLTGFAAATYLRGVPFIQIPTTLLAQVDSSVGGKTGINHALGKNMIGAFYQPRMVIADSATLDSLPDRELRAGIAEIIKYGLIRDPAFFEWLEKNMQRLLSRDPAILNDAIQRSCENKAEIVAADEKESGVRALLNLGHTFGHAIENGMGYGIWLHGEAVAAGTVLAADLSRRMKLINDTDVARIHAIFQQAGLPVSAPRLEPEKYLELMALDKKVSAGKTRFIVLNRIGEAVMRADIPPELITETLNACMTHE
;
A
#
# COMPACT_ATOMS: atom_id res chain seq x y z
N MET A 1 39.33 -13.50 -29.55
CA MET A 1 38.44 -12.49 -30.17
C MET A 1 37.09 -12.52 -29.45
N ASN A 2 36.98 -11.88 -28.29
CA ASN A 2 35.76 -11.88 -27.47
C ASN A 2 35.50 -10.46 -26.98
N ARG A 3 34.72 -9.68 -27.74
CA ARG A 3 34.29 -8.32 -27.36
C ARG A 3 33.03 -8.43 -26.50
N SER A 4 33.21 -8.70 -25.21
CA SER A 4 32.17 -8.52 -24.21
C SER A 4 31.77 -7.03 -24.17
N LYS A 5 30.56 -6.73 -24.63
CA LYS A 5 30.01 -5.37 -24.68
C LYS A 5 29.74 -4.88 -23.25
N LYS A 6 30.50 -3.88 -22.79
CA LYS A 6 30.14 -3.08 -21.62
C LYS A 6 28.84 -2.33 -21.91
N ILE A 7 27.78 -2.63 -21.14
CA ILE A 7 26.56 -1.82 -21.05
C ILE A 7 26.94 -0.57 -20.24
N ALA A 8 26.52 0.62 -20.66
CA ALA A 8 26.83 1.86 -19.96
C ALA A 8 26.09 1.91 -18.60
N VAL A 9 26.69 2.53 -17.57
CA VAL A 9 26.14 2.55 -16.19
C VAL A 9 24.69 3.06 -16.13
N SER A 10 24.33 4.05 -16.96
CA SER A 10 22.95 4.57 -17.09
C SER A 10 21.96 3.55 -17.65
N ASP A 11 22.40 2.70 -18.59
CA ASP A 11 21.58 1.69 -19.23
C ASP A 11 21.29 0.53 -18.26
N THR A 12 22.22 0.20 -17.37
CA THR A 12 22.03 -0.80 -16.30
C THR A 12 20.93 -0.42 -15.32
N LYS A 13 20.85 0.87 -14.93
CA LYS A 13 19.74 1.37 -14.09
C LYS A 13 18.40 1.20 -14.80
N SER A 14 18.29 1.63 -16.06
CA SER A 14 17.03 1.51 -16.83
C SER A 14 16.58 0.06 -17.02
N VAL A 15 17.52 -0.88 -17.21
CA VAL A 15 17.20 -2.32 -17.30
C VAL A 15 16.73 -2.87 -15.96
N HIS A 16 17.37 -2.50 -14.85
CA HIS A 16 16.95 -2.89 -13.50
C HIS A 16 15.53 -2.42 -13.18
N PHE A 17 15.15 -1.20 -13.62
CA PHE A 17 13.80 -0.69 -13.40
C PHE A 17 12.73 -1.55 -14.09
N LEU A 18 13.02 -2.19 -15.23
CA LEU A 18 12.02 -2.99 -15.96
C LEU A 18 11.49 -4.19 -15.17
N GLY A 19 12.23 -4.73 -14.20
CA GLY A 19 11.82 -5.87 -13.35
C GLY A 19 11.26 -7.05 -14.16
N ASP A 20 10.30 -7.78 -13.58
CA ASP A 20 9.73 -9.00 -14.19
C ASP A 20 8.60 -8.75 -15.20
N SER A 21 8.29 -7.49 -15.52
CA SER A 21 7.20 -7.16 -16.45
C SER A 21 7.46 -7.69 -17.85
N ASN A 22 6.40 -8.17 -18.51
CA ASN A 22 6.47 -8.60 -19.91
C ASN A 22 6.49 -7.40 -20.86
N ILE A 23 7.20 -7.54 -21.98
CA ILE A 23 7.20 -6.57 -23.07
C ILE A 23 6.56 -7.23 -24.28
N ILE A 24 5.48 -6.65 -24.81
CA ILE A 24 4.68 -7.30 -25.85
C ILE A 24 4.70 -6.46 -27.13
N LEU A 25 5.17 -7.03 -28.24
CA LEU A 25 5.33 -6.36 -29.51
C LEU A 25 4.16 -6.66 -30.44
N VAL A 26 3.42 -5.62 -30.81
CA VAL A 26 2.33 -5.67 -31.80
C VAL A 26 2.73 -4.87 -33.06
N GLY A 27 2.07 -5.18 -34.17
CA GLY A 27 2.23 -4.44 -35.42
C GLY A 27 2.07 -5.30 -36.67
N MET A 28 1.99 -4.65 -37.83
CA MET A 28 1.78 -5.31 -39.10
C MET A 28 2.85 -6.35 -39.45
N MET A 29 2.53 -7.28 -40.35
CA MET A 29 3.54 -8.20 -40.91
C MET A 29 4.65 -7.39 -41.60
N GLY A 30 5.92 -7.71 -41.35
CA GLY A 30 7.05 -6.89 -41.85
C GLY A 30 7.45 -5.69 -40.98
N ALA A 31 6.74 -5.43 -39.86
CA ALA A 31 7.10 -4.36 -38.94
C ALA A 31 8.39 -4.60 -38.13
N GLY A 32 8.94 -5.82 -38.14
CA GLY A 32 10.19 -6.15 -37.44
C GLY A 32 10.04 -6.70 -36.03
N LYS A 33 8.84 -7.16 -35.63
CA LYS A 33 8.54 -7.74 -34.30
C LYS A 33 9.55 -8.79 -33.84
N THR A 34 9.82 -9.80 -34.67
CA THR A 34 10.77 -10.87 -34.33
C THR A 34 12.20 -10.35 -34.20
N THR A 35 12.64 -9.48 -35.11
CA THR A 35 14.01 -8.93 -35.10
C THR A 35 14.25 -8.01 -33.90
N ILE A 36 13.34 -7.06 -33.67
CA ILE A 36 13.41 -6.12 -32.55
C ILE A 36 13.20 -6.85 -31.23
N GLY A 37 12.28 -7.82 -31.18
CA GLY A 37 12.01 -8.62 -29.99
C GLY A 37 13.21 -9.43 -29.52
N LYS A 38 13.91 -10.12 -30.43
CA LYS A 38 15.15 -10.83 -30.09
C LYS A 38 16.24 -9.89 -29.55
N ALA A 39 16.42 -8.73 -30.20
CA ALA A 39 17.40 -7.75 -29.77
C ALA A 39 17.05 -7.14 -28.41
N LEU A 40 15.77 -6.85 -28.16
CA LEU A 40 15.26 -6.32 -26.90
C LEU A 40 15.38 -7.35 -25.76
N ALA A 41 15.04 -8.61 -26.02
CA ALA A 41 15.19 -9.70 -25.07
C ALA A 41 16.65 -9.88 -24.63
N SER A 42 17.57 -9.93 -25.61
CA SER A 42 19.01 -9.98 -25.34
C SER A 42 19.52 -8.76 -24.56
N TYR A 43 18.97 -7.57 -24.80
CA TYR A 43 19.38 -6.35 -24.10
C TYR A 43 18.88 -6.28 -22.65
N THR A 44 17.69 -6.83 -22.40
CA THR A 44 16.99 -6.78 -21.11
C THR A 44 17.17 -8.02 -20.25
N GLY A 45 17.82 -9.06 -20.77
CA GLY A 45 17.98 -10.34 -20.08
C GLY A 45 16.72 -11.21 -20.04
N LYS A 46 15.71 -10.89 -20.86
CA LYS A 46 14.41 -11.59 -20.90
C LYS A 46 14.40 -12.73 -21.91
N GLN A 47 13.49 -13.69 -21.76
CA GLN A 47 13.26 -14.73 -22.77
C GLN A 47 12.38 -14.20 -23.91
N PHE A 48 12.71 -14.55 -25.17
CA PHE A 48 11.93 -14.15 -26.34
C PHE A 48 10.98 -15.26 -26.82
N PHE A 49 9.72 -14.91 -27.04
CA PHE A 49 8.70 -15.78 -27.64
C PHE A 49 8.06 -15.12 -28.87
N ASP A 50 7.77 -15.90 -29.90
CA ASP A 50 7.03 -15.47 -31.10
C ASP A 50 5.77 -16.33 -31.23
N CYS A 51 4.60 -15.72 -31.17
CA CYS A 51 3.32 -16.44 -31.13
C CYS A 51 3.10 -17.29 -32.38
N ASP A 52 3.46 -16.79 -33.56
CA ASP A 52 3.33 -17.51 -34.82
C ASP A 52 4.26 -18.75 -34.84
N HIS A 53 5.43 -18.65 -34.21
CA HIS A 53 6.35 -19.78 -34.07
C HIS A 53 5.85 -20.81 -33.05
N GLU A 54 5.31 -20.37 -31.92
CA GLU A 54 4.77 -21.26 -30.89
C GLU A 54 3.53 -22.02 -31.38
N ILE A 55 2.67 -21.41 -32.20
CA ILE A 55 1.55 -22.10 -32.84
C ILE A 55 2.07 -23.25 -33.72
N GLN A 56 3.05 -22.97 -34.60
CA GLN A 56 3.62 -24.01 -35.48
C GLN A 56 4.34 -25.10 -34.70
N LYS A 57 5.04 -24.74 -33.62
CA LYS A 57 5.70 -25.69 -32.73
C LYS A 57 4.70 -26.60 -32.02
N CYS A 58 3.59 -26.04 -31.51
CA CYS A 58 2.56 -26.82 -30.81
C CYS A 58 1.75 -27.71 -31.76
N THR A 59 1.56 -27.28 -33.00
CA THR A 59 0.73 -28.00 -33.98
C THR A 59 1.52 -28.93 -34.91
N GLY A 60 2.85 -28.74 -35.01
CA GLY A 60 3.70 -29.48 -35.95
C GLY A 60 3.52 -29.07 -37.42
N VAL A 61 2.64 -28.11 -37.72
CA VAL A 61 2.28 -27.72 -39.10
C VAL A 61 2.57 -26.23 -39.35
N LYS A 62 2.86 -25.88 -40.61
CA LYS A 62 3.11 -24.50 -41.02
C LYS A 62 1.81 -23.70 -41.09
N ILE A 63 1.87 -22.40 -40.77
CA ILE A 63 0.69 -21.50 -40.79
C ILE A 63 -0.13 -21.57 -42.10
N PRO A 64 0.46 -21.58 -43.31
CA PRO A 64 -0.33 -21.70 -44.53
C PRO A 64 -1.23 -22.95 -44.58
N VAL A 65 -0.78 -24.07 -44.02
CA VAL A 65 -1.55 -25.31 -43.96
C VAL A 65 -2.71 -25.18 -42.97
N ILE A 66 -2.49 -24.51 -41.83
CA ILE A 66 -3.56 -24.23 -40.86
C ILE A 66 -4.66 -23.36 -41.51
N PHE A 67 -4.27 -22.35 -42.29
CA PHE A 67 -5.22 -21.50 -43.02
C PHE A 67 -6.00 -22.27 -44.10
N GLU A 68 -5.36 -23.23 -44.77
CA GLU A 68 -5.99 -24.07 -45.80
C GLU A 68 -7.03 -25.03 -45.20
N ILE A 69 -6.72 -25.64 -44.06
CA ILE A 69 -7.57 -26.65 -43.42
C ILE A 69 -8.66 -26.01 -42.55
N GLU A 70 -8.32 -25.00 -41.74
CA GLU A 70 -9.18 -24.47 -40.68
C GLU A 70 -9.72 -23.05 -40.98
N GLY A 71 -9.30 -22.47 -42.10
CA GLY A 71 -9.60 -21.09 -42.44
C GLY A 71 -8.95 -20.06 -41.50
N GLU A 72 -9.20 -18.78 -41.77
CA GLU A 72 -8.69 -17.70 -40.92
C GLU A 72 -9.28 -17.78 -39.50
N GLU A 73 -10.57 -18.13 -39.36
CA GLU A 73 -11.22 -18.20 -38.05
C GLU A 73 -10.62 -19.27 -37.14
N GLY A 74 -10.34 -20.47 -37.67
CA GLY A 74 -9.64 -21.53 -36.93
C GLY A 74 -8.25 -21.09 -36.47
N PHE A 75 -7.48 -20.47 -37.36
CA PHE A 75 -6.18 -19.88 -37.01
C PHE A 75 -6.31 -18.82 -35.89
N ARG A 76 -7.32 -17.95 -35.95
CA ARG A 76 -7.54 -16.91 -34.92
C ARG A 76 -7.87 -17.51 -33.55
N ARG A 77 -8.63 -18.61 -33.49
CA ARG A 77 -8.89 -19.32 -32.22
C ARG A 77 -7.59 -19.88 -31.63
N ARG A 78 -6.72 -20.49 -32.45
CA ARG A 78 -5.40 -20.98 -32.02
C ARG A 78 -4.46 -19.85 -31.58
N GLU A 79 -4.50 -18.71 -32.28
CA GLU A 79 -3.75 -17.50 -31.95
C GLU A 79 -4.15 -16.99 -30.55
N THR A 80 -5.46 -16.89 -30.26
CA THR A 80 -5.97 -16.50 -28.94
C THR A 80 -5.55 -17.47 -27.84
N GLN A 81 -5.69 -18.77 -28.04
CA GLN A 81 -5.30 -19.78 -27.03
C GLN A 81 -3.80 -19.76 -26.74
N THR A 82 -2.98 -19.68 -27.78
CA THR A 82 -1.51 -19.62 -27.64
C THR A 82 -1.08 -18.33 -26.96
N LEU A 83 -1.73 -17.21 -27.32
CA LEU A 83 -1.46 -15.92 -26.70
C LEU A 83 -1.73 -15.96 -25.19
N LYS A 84 -2.88 -16.48 -24.75
CA LYS A 84 -3.22 -16.63 -23.32
C LYS A 84 -2.19 -17.46 -22.55
N LYS A 85 -1.64 -18.51 -23.15
CA LYS A 85 -0.59 -19.34 -22.54
C LYS A 85 0.75 -18.61 -22.45
N LEU A 86 1.09 -17.77 -23.43
CA LEU A 86 2.36 -17.05 -23.45
C LEU A 86 2.34 -15.85 -22.50
N VAL A 87 1.22 -15.13 -22.42
CA VAL A 87 1.11 -13.94 -21.57
C VAL A 87 1.04 -14.25 -20.08
N SER A 88 0.75 -15.50 -19.67
CA SER A 88 0.81 -15.93 -18.26
C SER A 88 2.22 -16.21 -17.77
N LYS A 89 3.21 -16.24 -18.66
CA LYS A 89 4.64 -16.29 -18.28
C LYS A 89 5.07 -14.92 -17.76
N ASN A 90 6.06 -14.91 -16.88
CA ASN A 90 6.68 -13.68 -16.39
C ASN A 90 8.05 -13.46 -17.05
N ASN A 91 8.49 -12.21 -17.08
CA ASN A 91 9.82 -11.83 -17.51
C ASN A 91 10.15 -12.16 -18.99
N ILE A 92 9.19 -11.98 -19.90
CA ILE A 92 9.36 -12.30 -21.33
C ILE A 92 9.25 -11.09 -22.27
N VAL A 93 9.79 -11.23 -23.48
CA VAL A 93 9.48 -10.40 -24.64
C VAL A 93 8.67 -11.24 -25.63
N LEU A 94 7.44 -10.82 -25.93
CA LEU A 94 6.50 -11.56 -26.76
C LEU A 94 6.23 -10.82 -28.07
N ALA A 95 6.46 -11.45 -29.22
CA ALA A 95 5.99 -10.98 -30.53
C ALA A 95 4.65 -11.62 -30.87
N THR A 96 3.62 -10.81 -31.16
CA THR A 96 2.29 -11.32 -31.54
C THR A 96 2.18 -11.56 -33.04
N GLY A 97 1.20 -12.36 -33.46
CA GLY A 97 0.77 -12.40 -34.85
C GLY A 97 0.16 -11.06 -35.29
N GLY A 98 0.22 -10.78 -36.60
CA GLY A 98 -0.23 -9.50 -37.16
C GLY A 98 -1.75 -9.31 -37.19
N GLY A 99 -2.54 -10.28 -36.74
CA GLY A 99 -4.00 -10.14 -36.60
C GLY A 99 -4.49 -10.32 -35.17
N ALA A 100 -3.60 -10.60 -34.21
CA ALA A 100 -3.97 -10.81 -32.81
C ALA A 100 -4.83 -9.67 -32.24
N VAL A 101 -4.58 -8.42 -32.64
CA VAL A 101 -5.32 -7.23 -32.18
C VAL A 101 -6.75 -7.12 -32.73
N LEU A 102 -7.19 -7.96 -33.67
CA LEU A 102 -8.56 -7.91 -34.20
C LEU A 102 -9.58 -8.37 -33.13
N SER A 103 -9.21 -9.37 -32.31
CA SER A 103 -10.03 -9.82 -31.19
C SER A 103 -10.01 -8.81 -30.05
N HIS A 104 -11.19 -8.44 -29.54
CA HIS A 104 -11.30 -7.56 -28.37
C HIS A 104 -10.68 -8.21 -27.12
N GLU A 105 -10.94 -9.50 -26.92
CA GLU A 105 -10.38 -10.29 -25.82
C GLU A 105 -8.85 -10.25 -25.83
N ASN A 106 -8.22 -10.47 -27.00
CA ASN A 106 -6.77 -10.41 -27.12
C ASN A 106 -6.23 -9.01 -26.78
N ARG A 107 -6.90 -7.94 -27.20
CA ARG A 107 -6.50 -6.57 -26.84
C ARG A 107 -6.52 -6.35 -25.33
N THR A 108 -7.53 -6.85 -24.64
CA THR A 108 -7.66 -6.74 -23.17
C THR A 108 -6.55 -7.50 -22.47
N VAL A 109 -6.34 -8.77 -22.83
CA VAL A 109 -5.29 -9.62 -22.25
C VAL A 109 -3.89 -9.03 -22.48
N LEU A 110 -3.61 -8.56 -23.69
CA LEU A 110 -2.33 -7.93 -24.02
C LEU A 110 -2.01 -6.72 -23.14
N LYS A 111 -3.01 -5.88 -22.84
CA LYS A 111 -2.83 -4.70 -21.98
C LYS A 111 -2.60 -5.07 -20.52
N GLN A 112 -3.30 -6.09 -20.03
CA GLN A 112 -3.23 -6.51 -18.62
C GLN A 112 -1.94 -7.28 -18.31
N SER A 113 -1.39 -7.99 -19.30
CA SER A 113 -0.26 -8.90 -19.08
C SER A 113 1.12 -8.30 -19.35
N GLY A 114 1.23 -7.03 -19.74
CA GLY A 114 2.52 -6.37 -19.93
C GLY A 114 2.48 -5.05 -20.71
N ILE A 115 3.66 -4.48 -20.96
CA ILE A 115 3.77 -3.23 -21.72
C ILE A 115 3.75 -3.54 -23.23
N VAL A 116 2.60 -3.28 -23.85
CA VAL A 116 2.39 -3.32 -25.30
C VAL A 116 3.13 -2.20 -26.05
N VAL A 117 3.98 -2.57 -27.01
CA VAL A 117 4.71 -1.70 -27.94
C VAL A 117 4.23 -1.94 -29.37
N TYR A 118 3.68 -0.92 -30.01
CA TYR A 118 3.36 -0.94 -31.42
C TYR A 118 4.55 -0.51 -32.28
N LEU A 119 5.05 -1.47 -33.07
CA LEU A 119 6.04 -1.23 -34.11
C LEU A 119 5.33 -0.77 -35.40
N ARG A 120 5.30 0.54 -35.62
CA ARG A 120 4.68 1.18 -36.78
C ARG A 120 5.67 1.25 -37.95
N ALA A 121 5.18 1.01 -39.15
CA ALA A 121 5.93 1.15 -40.39
C ALA A 121 5.01 1.59 -41.53
N SER A 122 5.53 2.32 -42.51
CA SER A 122 4.74 2.72 -43.68
C SER A 122 4.37 1.50 -44.52
N VAL A 123 3.22 1.55 -45.21
CA VAL A 123 2.81 0.48 -46.15
C VAL A 123 3.90 0.19 -47.18
N ASN A 124 4.62 1.23 -47.63
CA ASN A 124 5.73 1.09 -48.57
C ASN A 124 6.91 0.28 -47.99
N ASP A 125 7.26 0.50 -46.72
CA ASP A 125 8.32 -0.25 -46.04
C ASP A 125 7.89 -1.69 -45.75
N LEU A 126 6.64 -1.87 -45.31
CA LEU A 126 6.05 -3.19 -45.07
C LEU A 126 6.08 -4.01 -46.36
N TYR A 127 5.57 -3.45 -47.46
CA TYR A 127 5.55 -4.11 -48.77
C TYR A 127 6.97 -4.47 -49.24
N ARG A 128 7.94 -3.55 -49.12
CA ARG A 128 9.33 -3.81 -49.49
C ARG A 128 9.93 -5.00 -48.72
N ARG A 129 9.58 -5.15 -47.44
CA ARG A 129 10.07 -6.22 -46.56
C ARG A 129 9.35 -7.55 -46.78
N THR A 130 8.11 -7.55 -47.26
CA THR A 130 7.28 -8.76 -47.36
C THR A 130 7.10 -9.26 -48.79
N ARG A 131 7.40 -8.48 -49.83
CA ARG A 131 7.14 -8.83 -51.24
C ARG A 131 7.78 -10.13 -51.75
N HIS A 132 8.82 -10.64 -51.09
CA HIS A 132 9.49 -11.90 -51.46
C HIS A 132 9.18 -13.05 -50.49
N ASP A 133 8.35 -12.83 -49.46
CA ASP A 133 8.01 -13.84 -48.44
C ASP A 133 6.80 -14.67 -48.89
N LYS A 134 7.05 -15.90 -49.37
CA LYS A 134 6.01 -16.84 -49.82
C LYS A 134 5.18 -17.45 -48.68
N ASN A 135 5.56 -17.23 -47.41
CA ASN A 135 4.90 -17.83 -46.24
C ASN A 135 3.80 -16.96 -45.64
N ARG A 136 3.29 -15.95 -46.37
CA ARG A 136 2.25 -15.02 -45.91
C ARG A 136 0.94 -15.25 -46.65
N PRO A 137 0.01 -16.09 -46.14
CA PRO A 137 -1.22 -16.46 -46.85
C PRO A 137 -2.05 -15.26 -47.29
N LEU A 138 -2.14 -14.23 -46.43
CA LEU A 138 -2.93 -13.02 -46.67
C LEU A 138 -2.39 -12.09 -47.78
N LEU A 139 -1.19 -12.32 -48.30
CA LEU A 139 -0.58 -11.54 -49.40
C LEU A 139 -0.46 -12.31 -50.71
N LYS A 140 -1.00 -13.54 -50.79
CA LYS A 140 -1.09 -14.33 -52.03
C LYS A 140 -2.31 -13.88 -52.84
N THR A 141 -2.27 -12.65 -53.36
CA THR A 141 -3.33 -12.04 -54.18
C THR A 141 -2.72 -11.33 -55.40
N ASP A 142 -3.50 -11.02 -56.42
CA ASP A 142 -3.02 -10.38 -57.64
C ASP A 142 -2.39 -8.99 -57.39
N ASN A 143 -2.89 -8.26 -56.38
CA ASN A 143 -2.33 -6.98 -55.94
C ASN A 143 -1.94 -6.97 -54.44
N PRO A 144 -0.79 -7.55 -54.05
CA PRO A 144 -0.39 -7.67 -52.64
C PRO A 144 -0.21 -6.32 -51.93
N ARG A 145 0.16 -5.27 -52.68
CA ARG A 145 0.34 -3.92 -52.13
C ARG A 145 -0.99 -3.33 -51.71
N GLU A 146 -2.01 -3.44 -52.55
CA GLU A 146 -3.36 -2.98 -52.25
C GLU A 146 -3.96 -3.75 -51.07
N LYS A 147 -3.82 -5.09 -51.05
CA LYS A 147 -4.28 -5.91 -49.93
C LYS A 147 -3.60 -5.50 -48.61
N LEU A 148 -2.30 -5.21 -48.64
CA LEU A 148 -1.56 -4.74 -47.48
C LEU A 148 -2.07 -3.36 -47.00
N THR A 149 -2.40 -2.45 -47.92
CA THR A 149 -3.03 -1.15 -47.60
C THR A 149 -4.36 -1.34 -46.88
N GLN A 150 -5.24 -2.20 -47.38
CA GLN A 150 -6.53 -2.50 -46.76
C GLN A 150 -6.36 -3.07 -45.34
N LEU A 151 -5.47 -4.05 -45.17
CA LEU A 151 -5.17 -4.62 -43.86
C LEU A 151 -4.58 -3.58 -42.90
N TYR A 152 -3.74 -2.68 -43.40
CA TYR A 152 -3.18 -1.59 -42.61
C TYR A 152 -4.29 -0.66 -42.10
N GLN A 153 -5.16 -0.17 -43.00
CA GLN A 153 -6.29 0.71 -42.65
C GLN A 153 -7.23 0.08 -41.61
N GLN A 154 -7.50 -1.22 -41.74
CA GLN A 154 -8.35 -1.95 -40.80
C GLN A 154 -7.70 -2.09 -39.41
N ARG A 155 -6.40 -2.38 -39.35
CA ARG A 155 -5.71 -2.81 -38.12
C ARG A 155 -4.99 -1.70 -37.38
N ASP A 156 -4.59 -0.61 -38.05
CA ASP A 156 -3.82 0.49 -37.44
C ASP A 156 -4.54 1.09 -36.22
N LYS A 157 -5.85 1.33 -36.33
CA LYS A 157 -6.66 1.80 -35.20
C LYS A 157 -6.59 0.87 -33.98
N PHE A 158 -6.59 -0.44 -34.19
CA PHE A 158 -6.53 -1.42 -33.11
C PHE A 158 -5.13 -1.50 -32.51
N TYR A 159 -4.07 -1.37 -33.32
CA TYR A 159 -2.71 -1.26 -32.78
C TYR A 159 -2.53 -0.02 -31.92
N GLN A 160 -2.98 1.14 -32.41
CA GLN A 160 -2.92 2.39 -31.66
C GLN A 160 -3.72 2.30 -30.35
N GLN A 161 -4.93 1.74 -30.39
CA GLN A 161 -5.75 1.54 -29.20
C GLN A 161 -5.14 0.54 -28.20
N THR A 162 -4.33 -0.43 -28.65
CA THR A 162 -3.78 -1.48 -27.79
C THR A 162 -2.44 -1.08 -27.16
N ALA A 163 -1.66 -0.21 -27.83
CA ALA A 163 -0.30 0.09 -27.46
C ALA A 163 -0.16 1.11 -26.34
N HIS A 164 0.81 0.89 -25.46
CA HIS A 164 1.30 1.89 -24.51
C HIS A 164 2.42 2.74 -25.13
N ILE A 165 3.23 2.15 -26.03
CA ILE A 165 4.29 2.84 -26.78
C ILE A 165 4.06 2.63 -28.27
N ILE A 166 4.11 3.70 -29.05
CA ILE A 166 4.16 3.63 -30.51
C ILE A 166 5.56 4.05 -30.98
N VAL A 167 6.19 3.21 -31.80
CA VAL A 167 7.52 3.47 -32.35
C VAL A 167 7.57 3.19 -33.85
N ASN A 168 8.11 4.15 -34.60
CA ASN A 168 8.33 4.01 -36.03
C ASN A 168 9.60 3.20 -36.31
N THR A 169 9.53 2.21 -37.20
CA THR A 169 10.64 1.29 -37.52
C THR A 169 11.36 1.63 -38.84
N THR A 170 11.35 2.90 -39.25
CA THR A 170 11.92 3.36 -40.53
C THR A 170 13.42 3.67 -40.41
N ARG A 171 14.26 2.99 -41.22
CA ARG A 171 15.71 3.25 -41.46
C ARG A 171 16.63 3.49 -40.25
N GLN A 172 16.21 3.15 -39.02
CA GLN A 172 17.03 3.32 -37.81
C GLN A 172 17.91 2.10 -37.52
N ASN A 173 19.07 2.33 -36.92
CA ASN A 173 19.93 1.27 -36.41
C ASN A 173 19.21 0.53 -35.26
N ILE A 174 19.04 -0.79 -35.38
CA ILE A 174 18.32 -1.63 -34.41
C ILE A 174 18.82 -1.41 -32.97
N ARG A 175 20.13 -1.21 -32.78
CA ARG A 175 20.69 -0.98 -31.44
C ARG A 175 20.21 0.33 -30.82
N LEU A 176 20.11 1.40 -31.62
CA LEU A 176 19.61 2.69 -31.16
C LEU A 176 18.12 2.60 -30.83
N LEU A 177 17.35 1.91 -31.67
CA LEU A 177 15.94 1.67 -31.46
C LEU A 177 15.66 0.90 -30.16
N VAL A 178 16.44 -0.15 -29.88
CA VAL A 178 16.32 -0.94 -28.64
C VAL A 178 16.67 -0.10 -27.42
N ARG A 179 17.72 0.72 -27.48
CA ARG A 179 18.06 1.64 -26.39
C ARG A 179 16.96 2.64 -26.11
N GLU A 180 16.42 3.26 -27.15
CA GLU A 180 15.31 4.19 -27.03
C GLU A 180 14.05 3.52 -26.46
N LEU A 181 13.74 2.30 -26.92
CA LEU A 181 12.65 1.51 -26.37
C LEU A 181 12.85 1.22 -24.88
N VAL A 182 14.05 0.80 -24.46
CA VAL A 182 14.34 0.56 -23.03
C VAL A 182 14.15 1.83 -22.20
N LYS A 183 14.61 2.98 -22.69
CA LYS A 183 14.39 4.27 -22.01
C LYS A 183 12.91 4.59 -21.85
N ARG A 184 12.11 4.46 -22.92
CA ARG A 184 10.67 4.70 -22.89
C ARG A 184 9.93 3.69 -22.03
N LEU A 185 10.33 2.43 -22.05
CA LEU A 185 9.77 1.37 -21.20
C LEU A 185 10.07 1.64 -19.72
N ALA A 186 11.29 2.08 -19.39
CA ALA A 186 11.65 2.47 -18.04
C ALA A 186 10.86 3.72 -17.58
N ALA A 187 10.70 4.72 -18.45
CA ALA A 187 9.88 5.89 -18.18
C ALA A 187 8.41 5.49 -17.97
N ILE A 188 7.83 4.66 -18.84
CA ILE A 188 6.46 4.16 -18.67
C ILE A 188 6.35 3.32 -17.42
N LYS A 189 7.34 2.54 -17.00
CA LYS A 189 7.24 1.83 -15.72
C LYS A 189 7.35 2.80 -14.54
N GLN A 190 8.13 3.88 -14.63
CA GLN A 190 8.07 4.97 -13.65
C GLN A 190 6.68 5.66 -13.65
N THR A 191 6.05 5.80 -14.84
CA THR A 191 4.72 6.41 -15.03
C THR A 191 3.55 5.44 -14.73
N GLN A 192 3.72 4.13 -14.88
CA GLN A 192 2.73 3.07 -14.61
C GLN A 192 2.88 2.56 -13.19
N SER A 193 4.08 2.60 -12.61
CA SER A 193 4.25 2.56 -11.17
C SER A 193 3.49 3.73 -10.56
N THR A 194 3.44 4.92 -11.17
CA THR A 194 2.49 5.95 -10.72
C THR A 194 1.03 5.61 -11.09
N THR A 195 0.70 5.27 -12.35
CA THR A 195 -0.71 5.13 -12.80
C THR A 195 -1.47 3.87 -12.29
N HIS A 196 -0.80 2.75 -11.99
CA HIS A 196 -1.42 1.59 -11.35
C HIS A 196 -1.48 1.71 -9.82
N ILE A 197 -0.59 2.51 -9.21
CA ILE A 197 -0.66 2.85 -7.78
C ILE A 197 -1.79 3.87 -7.51
N TYR A 198 -2.15 4.69 -8.50
CA TYR A 198 -3.20 5.72 -8.37
C TYR A 198 -4.65 5.29 -8.65
N LYS A 199 -4.95 3.99 -8.86
CA LYS A 199 -6.30 3.60 -9.34
C LYS A 199 -7.21 2.75 -8.48
N HIS A 200 -6.80 2.33 -7.29
CA HIS A 200 -7.77 1.82 -6.32
C HIS A 200 -7.55 2.48 -4.97
N MET A 201 -7.99 3.74 -4.88
CA MET A 201 -8.38 4.26 -3.58
C MET A 201 -9.48 3.36 -3.05
N GLN A 202 -9.22 2.70 -1.94
CA GLN A 202 -10.18 1.85 -1.25
C GLN A 202 -10.96 2.70 -0.25
N THR A 203 -12.14 2.25 0.11
CA THR A 203 -12.94 2.91 1.15
C THR A 203 -13.53 1.85 2.06
N ILE A 204 -13.21 1.96 3.34
CA ILE A 204 -13.83 1.17 4.41
C ILE A 204 -14.87 2.07 5.07
N THR A 205 -16.06 1.53 5.33
CA THR A 205 -17.07 2.23 6.13
C THR A 205 -17.01 1.70 7.56
N VAL A 206 -16.80 2.59 8.52
CA VAL A 206 -16.95 2.26 9.95
C VAL A 206 -18.40 2.51 10.34
N GLU A 207 -19.12 1.48 10.76
CA GLU A 207 -20.54 1.56 11.12
C GLU A 207 -20.74 1.28 12.61
N PHE A 208 -21.56 2.10 13.28
CA PHE A 208 -21.91 1.94 14.69
C PHE A 208 -23.39 1.57 14.81
N SER A 209 -23.67 0.39 15.36
CA SER A 209 -25.03 -0.17 15.48
C SER A 209 -25.73 0.15 16.81
N SER A 210 -25.09 0.86 17.71
CA SER A 210 -25.48 0.97 19.13
C SER A 210 -26.45 2.10 19.48
N SER A 211 -26.96 2.88 18.50
CA SER A 211 -27.93 3.96 18.77
C SER A 211 -29.03 4.05 17.72
N ALA A 212 -30.17 4.68 18.09
CA ALA A 212 -31.33 4.93 17.22
C ALA A 212 -31.00 5.72 15.93
N GLU A 213 -29.79 6.26 15.80
CA GLU A 213 -29.21 6.79 14.58
C GLU A 213 -28.00 5.94 14.17
N THR A 214 -27.99 5.47 12.93
CA THR A 214 -26.82 4.84 12.32
C THR A 214 -25.76 5.92 12.11
N ARG A 215 -24.68 5.87 12.88
CA ARG A 215 -23.51 6.74 12.67
C ARG A 215 -22.49 5.95 11.87
N SER A 216 -21.95 6.55 10.82
CA SER A 216 -20.86 5.96 10.04
C SER A 216 -19.92 7.03 9.48
N TYR A 217 -18.69 6.63 9.21
CA TYR A 217 -17.73 7.46 8.47
C TYR A 217 -16.84 6.61 7.56
N PRO A 218 -16.41 7.15 6.41
CA PRO A 218 -15.49 6.46 5.52
C PRO A 218 -14.02 6.66 5.95
N ILE A 219 -13.22 5.63 5.71
CA ILE A 219 -11.76 5.67 5.72
C ILE A 219 -11.33 5.49 4.26
N HIS A 220 -10.82 6.55 3.65
CA HIS A 220 -10.26 6.51 2.31
C HIS A 220 -8.78 6.16 2.37
N ILE A 221 -8.39 5.08 1.70
CA ILE A 221 -7.02 4.55 1.73
C ILE A 221 -6.50 4.56 0.30
N GLY A 222 -5.30 5.09 0.11
CA GLY A 222 -4.69 5.13 -1.21
C GLY A 222 -3.29 5.71 -1.15
N ASN A 223 -2.67 5.88 -2.31
CA ASN A 223 -1.37 6.51 -2.45
C ASN A 223 -1.53 7.78 -3.29
N GLY A 224 -1.00 8.91 -2.83
CA GLY A 224 -1.16 10.22 -3.45
C GLY A 224 -2.62 10.66 -3.57
N ILE A 225 -3.40 10.51 -2.49
CA ILE A 225 -4.81 10.92 -2.42
C ILE A 225 -5.00 12.22 -1.63
N LEU A 226 -3.94 12.79 -1.05
CA LEU A 226 -4.01 14.03 -0.26
C LEU A 226 -4.52 15.25 -1.05
N ASP A 227 -4.26 15.29 -2.36
CA ASP A 227 -4.71 16.35 -3.26
C ASP A 227 -6.10 16.09 -3.88
N GLN A 228 -6.70 14.91 -3.64
CA GLN A 228 -8.06 14.56 -4.05
C GLN A 228 -9.10 15.12 -3.07
N THR A 229 -9.11 16.44 -2.95
CA THR A 229 -9.89 17.16 -1.93
C THR A 229 -11.38 17.24 -2.23
N GLU A 230 -11.86 16.72 -3.37
CA GLU A 230 -13.27 16.72 -3.75
C GLU A 230 -14.14 16.08 -2.67
N ARG A 231 -13.63 15.00 -2.05
CA ARG A 231 -14.31 14.29 -0.96
C ARG A 231 -14.45 15.12 0.30
N ILE A 232 -13.39 15.84 0.66
CA ILE A 232 -13.42 16.82 1.75
C ILE A 232 -14.48 17.86 1.41
N THR A 233 -14.37 18.48 0.24
CA THR A 233 -15.26 19.59 -0.15
C THR A 233 -16.74 19.20 -0.20
N ALA A 234 -17.04 17.95 -0.55
CA ALA A 234 -18.41 17.44 -0.63
C ALA A 234 -19.08 17.30 0.74
N CYS A 235 -18.32 17.15 1.84
CA CYS A 235 -18.88 17.06 3.19
C CYS A 235 -18.83 18.36 3.98
N LEU A 236 -18.24 19.43 3.42
CA LEU A 236 -18.15 20.72 4.11
C LEU A 236 -19.48 21.47 4.05
N LYS A 237 -19.95 21.96 5.20
CA LYS A 237 -21.11 22.87 5.29
C LYS A 237 -20.81 24.30 4.82
N GLN A 238 -19.52 24.67 4.80
CA GLN A 238 -19.04 25.96 4.34
C GLN A 238 -17.68 25.78 3.67
N LYS A 239 -17.33 26.68 2.74
CA LYS A 239 -16.05 26.64 2.02
C LYS A 239 -14.88 27.20 2.85
N ARG A 240 -14.80 26.79 4.12
CA ARG A 240 -13.78 27.23 5.08
C ARG A 240 -13.44 26.11 6.06
N VAL A 241 -12.14 25.89 6.28
CA VAL A 241 -11.60 24.88 7.21
C VAL A 241 -10.46 25.45 8.04
N ALA A 242 -10.19 24.84 9.19
CA ALA A 242 -8.95 25.03 9.95
C ALA A 242 -8.10 23.76 9.83
N ILE A 243 -6.80 23.88 9.58
CA ILE A 243 -5.86 22.75 9.44
C ILE A 243 -4.89 22.81 10.60
N VAL A 244 -4.94 21.81 11.47
CA VAL A 244 -4.01 21.65 12.58
C VAL A 244 -2.92 20.67 12.18
N SER A 245 -1.66 21.08 12.34
CA SER A 245 -0.46 20.28 12.05
C SER A 245 0.63 20.63 13.07
N ASN A 246 1.76 19.93 13.04
CA ASN A 246 2.96 20.31 13.79
C ASN A 246 4.05 20.95 12.90
N THR A 247 5.10 21.43 13.54
CA THR A 247 6.30 22.03 12.91
C THR A 247 7.06 21.10 11.96
N THR A 248 6.91 19.78 12.09
CA THR A 248 7.62 18.78 11.26
C THR A 248 6.83 18.38 10.01
N VAL A 249 5.52 18.17 10.15
CA VAL A 249 4.61 17.73 9.11
C VAL A 249 4.16 18.89 8.22
N ALA A 250 3.99 20.09 8.79
CA ALA A 250 3.49 21.24 8.04
C ALA A 250 4.36 21.61 6.83
N PRO A 251 5.70 21.72 6.94
CA PRO A 251 6.56 22.00 5.79
C PRO A 251 6.48 20.96 4.67
N LEU A 252 6.05 19.72 4.97
CA LEU A 252 5.98 18.62 4.02
C LEU A 252 4.66 18.59 3.25
N TYR A 253 3.55 18.82 3.95
CA TYR A 253 2.21 18.47 3.41
C TYR A 253 1.17 19.58 3.52
N LEU A 254 1.36 20.59 4.37
CA LEU A 254 0.33 21.62 4.60
C LEU A 254 0.03 22.39 3.32
N GLU A 255 1.04 22.96 2.67
CA GLU A 255 0.84 23.78 1.46
C GLU A 255 0.27 22.97 0.29
N LYS A 256 0.62 21.69 0.18
CA LYS A 256 0.02 20.78 -0.81
C LYS A 256 -1.49 20.66 -0.58
N LEU A 257 -1.92 20.38 0.66
CA LEU A 257 -3.33 20.27 1.02
C LEU A 257 -4.07 21.60 0.87
N ARG A 258 -3.48 22.72 1.34
CA ARG A 258 -4.06 24.06 1.22
C ARG A 258 -4.29 24.46 -0.24
N THR A 259 -3.29 24.26 -1.10
CA THR A 259 -3.39 24.53 -2.53
C THR A 259 -4.49 23.71 -3.19
N ALA A 260 -4.62 22.43 -2.83
CA ALA A 260 -5.66 21.56 -3.38
C ALA A 260 -7.07 21.98 -2.92
N LEU A 261 -7.22 22.38 -1.65
CA LEU A 261 -8.46 22.92 -1.10
C LEU A 261 -8.85 24.26 -1.75
N GLU A 262 -7.88 25.16 -1.92
CA GLU A 262 -8.09 26.48 -2.53
C GLU A 262 -8.53 26.38 -3.99
N LYS A 263 -7.95 25.45 -4.76
CA LYS A 263 -8.43 25.12 -6.12
C LYS A 263 -9.90 24.71 -6.17
N ASN A 264 -10.44 24.17 -5.08
CA ASN A 264 -11.85 23.81 -4.92
C ASN A 264 -12.68 24.87 -4.17
N GLY A 265 -12.14 26.09 -4.08
CA GLY A 265 -12.77 27.26 -3.48
C GLY A 265 -12.83 27.24 -1.95
N VAL A 266 -12.07 26.36 -1.29
CA VAL A 266 -12.08 26.23 0.18
C VAL A 266 -10.94 27.05 0.79
N GLN A 267 -11.29 28.03 1.62
CA GLN A 267 -10.32 28.78 2.43
C GLN A 267 -9.81 27.92 3.60
N SER A 268 -8.52 28.01 3.90
CA SER A 268 -7.87 27.23 4.96
C SER A 268 -7.06 28.09 5.93
N ILE A 269 -7.33 27.92 7.23
CA ILE A 269 -6.59 28.57 8.32
C ILE A 269 -5.56 27.56 8.85
N PRO A 270 -4.24 27.80 8.72
CA PRO A 270 -3.24 26.92 9.29
C PRO A 270 -3.04 27.19 10.79
N ILE A 271 -2.94 26.12 11.57
CA ILE A 271 -2.63 26.13 13.01
C ILE A 271 -1.44 25.18 13.20
N ILE A 272 -0.28 25.73 13.53
CA ILE A 272 0.97 24.96 13.66
C ILE A 272 1.36 24.84 15.12
N LEU A 273 1.41 23.61 15.60
CA LEU A 273 1.77 23.24 16.97
C LEU A 273 3.24 22.79 17.03
N PRO A 274 3.90 22.84 18.19
CA PRO A 274 5.20 22.18 18.37
C PRO A 274 5.08 20.65 18.23
N ASP A 275 6.14 20.01 17.74
CA ASP A 275 6.17 18.55 17.52
C ASP A 275 6.68 17.77 18.76
N GLY A 276 6.00 16.67 19.09
CA GLY A 276 6.38 15.76 20.16
C GLY A 276 5.26 15.43 21.17
N GLU A 277 5.32 14.24 21.76
CA GLU A 277 4.35 13.76 22.77
C GLU A 277 4.28 14.66 24.01
N VAL A 278 5.39 15.33 24.37
CA VAL A 278 5.47 16.26 25.51
C VAL A 278 4.53 17.47 25.35
N TYR A 279 4.18 17.82 24.11
CA TYR A 279 3.24 18.91 23.80
C TYR A 279 1.79 18.45 23.72
N LYS A 280 1.51 17.16 23.96
CA LYS A 280 0.15 16.64 24.01
C LYS A 280 -0.53 16.97 25.34
N ASN A 281 -0.70 18.26 25.62
CA ASN A 281 -1.14 18.81 26.91
C ASN A 281 -2.20 19.91 26.74
N TRP A 282 -2.69 20.45 27.85
CA TRP A 282 -3.76 21.46 27.86
C TRP A 282 -3.32 22.79 27.26
N GLU A 283 -2.07 23.18 27.48
CA GLU A 283 -1.49 24.43 27.00
C GLU A 283 -1.47 24.47 25.47
N THR A 284 -1.06 23.37 24.84
CA THR A 284 -1.04 23.24 23.38
C THR A 284 -2.44 23.10 22.80
N LEU A 285 -3.36 22.42 23.51
CA LEU A 285 -4.78 22.37 23.14
C LEU A 285 -5.40 23.78 23.08
N ASN A 286 -5.08 24.65 24.05
CA ASN A 286 -5.58 26.03 24.08
C ASN A 286 -5.11 26.85 22.86
N GLN A 287 -3.94 26.59 22.29
CA GLN A 287 -3.48 27.27 21.07
C GLN A 287 -4.43 27.01 19.88
N ILE A 288 -5.02 25.82 19.81
CA ILE A 288 -6.04 25.50 18.81
C ILE A 288 -7.28 26.36 19.04
N PHE A 289 -7.79 26.43 20.28
CA PHE A 289 -8.95 27.26 20.60
C PHE A 289 -8.73 28.75 20.33
N ASP A 290 -7.57 29.28 20.70
CA ASP A 290 -7.17 30.65 20.43
C ASP A 290 -7.21 30.96 18.94
N ALA A 291 -6.62 30.09 18.12
CA ALA A 291 -6.61 30.28 16.67
C ALA A 291 -8.03 30.19 16.08
N LEU A 292 -8.86 29.24 16.54
CA LEU A 292 -10.24 29.12 16.09
C LEU A 292 -11.08 30.35 16.45
N LEU A 293 -10.97 30.86 17.69
CA LEU A 293 -11.68 32.06 18.15
C LEU A 293 -11.21 33.33 17.45
N LYS A 294 -9.89 33.54 17.32
CA LYS A 294 -9.30 34.70 16.62
C LYS A 294 -9.74 34.77 15.16
N ASN A 295 -9.97 33.62 14.53
CA ASN A 295 -10.43 33.54 13.14
C ASN A 295 -11.96 33.49 13.01
N HIS A 296 -12.71 33.64 14.11
CA HIS A 296 -14.18 33.56 14.12
C HIS A 296 -14.71 32.27 13.49
N CYS A 297 -14.11 31.13 13.85
CA CYS A 297 -14.59 29.82 13.40
C CYS A 297 -15.94 29.52 14.05
N GLU A 298 -16.94 29.18 13.23
CA GLU A 298 -18.30 28.86 13.68
C GLU A 298 -18.50 27.36 13.88
N ARG A 299 -19.68 26.96 14.40
CA ARG A 299 -20.07 25.55 14.65
C ARG A 299 -20.01 24.64 13.41
N THR A 300 -20.07 25.23 12.21
CA THR A 300 -20.03 24.53 10.93
C THR A 300 -18.61 24.41 10.36
N THR A 301 -17.62 25.08 10.97
CA THR A 301 -16.22 25.05 10.51
C THR A 301 -15.66 23.66 10.72
N THR A 302 -15.10 23.06 9.67
CA THR A 302 -14.47 21.75 9.78
C THR A 302 -13.00 21.89 10.16
N VAL A 303 -12.55 21.12 11.15
CA VAL A 303 -11.15 21.08 11.58
C VAL A 303 -10.47 19.84 10.98
N LEU A 304 -9.37 20.02 10.26
CA LEU A 304 -8.58 18.95 9.64
C LEU A 304 -7.35 18.68 10.51
N ALA A 305 -7.18 17.43 10.95
CA ALA A 305 -5.99 16.98 11.67
C ALA A 305 -4.98 16.41 10.67
N LEU A 306 -3.92 17.15 10.34
CA LEU A 306 -2.85 16.74 9.43
C LEU A 306 -1.60 16.38 10.24
N GLY A 307 -1.37 15.10 10.51
CA GLY A 307 -0.23 14.67 11.32
C GLY A 307 -0.34 13.23 11.84
N GLY A 308 0.56 12.86 12.75
CA GLY A 308 0.47 11.59 13.48
C GLY A 308 -0.58 11.58 14.58
N GLY A 309 -0.54 10.55 15.43
CA GLY A 309 -1.52 10.35 16.51
C GLY A 309 -1.63 11.50 17.52
N VAL A 310 -0.52 12.20 17.81
CA VAL A 310 -0.52 13.39 18.69
C VAL A 310 -1.43 14.49 18.15
N ILE A 311 -1.26 14.84 16.87
CA ILE A 311 -2.10 15.85 16.20
C ILE A 311 -3.53 15.36 16.07
N GLY A 312 -3.74 14.08 15.75
CA GLY A 312 -5.07 13.48 15.69
C GLY A 312 -5.85 13.61 16.99
N ASP A 313 -5.22 13.26 18.12
CA ASP A 313 -5.86 13.28 19.44
C ASP A 313 -6.12 14.71 19.95
N LEU A 314 -5.14 15.62 19.82
CA LEU A 314 -5.29 17.04 20.19
C LEU A 314 -6.41 17.69 19.38
N THR A 315 -6.36 17.51 18.05
CA THR A 315 -7.34 18.14 17.15
C THR A 315 -8.72 17.55 17.33
N GLY A 316 -8.83 16.24 17.50
CA GLY A 316 -10.10 15.57 17.78
C GLY A 316 -10.73 16.04 19.09
N PHE A 317 -9.91 16.21 20.15
CA PHE A 317 -10.41 16.69 21.43
C PHE A 317 -10.78 18.18 21.39
N ALA A 318 -10.00 18.99 20.66
CA ALA A 318 -10.36 20.37 20.38
C ALA A 318 -11.70 20.45 19.62
N ALA A 319 -11.89 19.62 18.60
CA ALA A 319 -13.13 19.59 17.83
C ALA A 319 -14.33 19.14 18.68
N ALA A 320 -14.14 18.20 19.61
CA ALA A 320 -15.18 17.72 20.50
C ALA A 320 -15.69 18.80 21.48
N THR A 321 -14.79 19.70 21.91
CA THR A 321 -15.04 20.65 22.99
C THR A 321 -15.29 22.08 22.50
N TYR A 322 -14.66 22.49 21.39
CA TYR A 322 -14.86 23.80 20.79
C TYR A 322 -16.32 23.99 20.37
N LEU A 323 -16.96 25.06 20.87
CA LEU A 323 -18.39 25.33 20.68
C LEU A 323 -19.32 24.14 21.01
N ARG A 324 -18.86 23.23 21.88
CA ARG A 324 -19.50 21.95 22.26
C ARG A 324 -19.62 20.94 21.11
N GLY A 325 -18.75 21.03 20.11
CA GLY A 325 -18.68 20.09 19.00
C GLY A 325 -18.69 20.77 17.63
N VAL A 326 -17.63 20.56 16.86
CA VAL A 326 -17.52 20.96 15.45
C VAL A 326 -17.06 19.78 14.59
N PRO A 327 -17.44 19.71 13.30
CA PRO A 327 -17.01 18.60 12.44
C PRO A 327 -15.48 18.55 12.34
N PHE A 328 -14.92 17.34 12.32
CA PHE A 328 -13.48 17.16 12.09
C PHE A 328 -13.19 16.00 11.14
N ILE A 329 -12.02 16.04 10.51
CA ILE A 329 -11.51 15.02 9.58
C ILE A 329 -10.09 14.67 9.99
N GLN A 330 -9.74 13.39 9.95
CA GLN A 330 -8.37 12.94 10.17
C GLN A 330 -7.63 12.72 8.86
N ILE A 331 -6.38 13.20 8.81
CA ILE A 331 -5.44 12.99 7.71
C ILE A 331 -4.13 12.46 8.34
N PRO A 332 -4.13 11.18 8.77
CA PRO A 332 -2.99 10.58 9.46
C PRO A 332 -1.77 10.43 8.56
N THR A 333 -0.61 10.89 9.04
CA THR A 333 0.67 10.89 8.29
C THR A 333 1.75 9.96 8.86
N THR A 334 1.42 9.20 9.91
CA THR A 334 2.27 8.10 10.41
C THR A 334 1.55 6.78 10.20
N LEU A 335 2.30 5.69 10.01
CA LEU A 335 1.69 4.37 9.79
C LEU A 335 0.85 3.96 11.02
N LEU A 336 1.37 4.19 12.23
CA LEU A 336 0.63 3.95 13.47
C LEU A 336 -0.71 4.69 13.51
N ALA A 337 -0.72 5.96 13.08
CA ALA A 337 -1.96 6.73 13.06
C ALA A 337 -2.94 6.20 12.01
N GLN A 338 -2.45 5.83 10.82
CA GLN A 338 -3.26 5.30 9.72
C GLN A 338 -3.94 3.97 10.05
N VAL A 339 -3.28 3.10 10.83
CA VAL A 339 -3.78 1.75 11.13
C VAL A 339 -4.52 1.66 12.45
N ASP A 340 -4.19 2.54 13.41
CA ASP A 340 -4.73 2.46 14.76
C ASP A 340 -5.38 3.78 15.18
N SER A 341 -4.63 4.83 15.54
CA SER A 341 -5.20 5.97 16.29
C SER A 341 -6.29 6.77 15.53
N SER A 342 -6.32 6.74 14.19
CA SER A 342 -7.36 7.44 13.43
C SER A 342 -8.72 6.74 13.43
N VAL A 343 -8.79 5.49 13.92
CA VAL A 343 -10.01 4.68 13.93
C VAL A 343 -10.49 4.48 15.37
N GLY A 344 -11.76 4.80 15.61
CA GLY A 344 -12.47 4.50 16.86
C GLY A 344 -12.62 5.64 17.86
N GLY A 345 -12.39 6.87 17.44
CA GLY A 345 -12.94 8.09 18.06
C GLY A 345 -12.41 8.46 19.43
N LYS A 346 -11.37 7.79 19.95
CA LYS A 346 -10.71 8.24 21.18
C LYS A 346 -9.86 9.45 20.84
N THR A 347 -10.05 10.54 21.57
CA THR A 347 -9.31 11.79 21.42
C THR A 347 -8.92 12.28 22.80
N GLY A 348 -7.82 13.01 22.95
CA GLY A 348 -7.44 13.51 24.26
C GLY A 348 -6.02 14.04 24.38
N ILE A 349 -5.66 14.33 25.61
CA ILE A 349 -4.37 14.87 26.02
C ILE A 349 -3.83 14.13 27.24
N ASN A 350 -2.54 14.31 27.46
CA ASN A 350 -1.84 13.82 28.63
C ASN A 350 -1.99 14.81 29.79
N HIS A 351 -1.95 14.26 31.00
CA HIS A 351 -1.73 15.00 32.22
C HIS A 351 -0.36 14.61 32.78
N ALA A 352 0.27 15.46 33.60
CA ALA A 352 1.57 15.14 34.21
C ALA A 352 1.56 13.82 35.01
N LEU A 353 0.40 13.43 35.51
CA LEU A 353 0.16 12.18 36.26
C LEU A 353 -0.31 11.01 35.40
N GLY A 354 -0.47 11.16 34.09
CA GLY A 354 -0.89 10.03 33.25
C GLY A 354 -1.20 10.36 31.79
N LYS A 355 -0.92 9.40 30.92
CA LYS A 355 -1.14 9.46 29.46
C LYS A 355 -2.62 9.31 29.12
N ASN A 356 -3.13 10.13 28.20
CA ASN A 356 -4.51 10.08 27.67
C ASN A 356 -5.60 10.05 28.76
N MET A 357 -5.39 10.75 29.88
CA MET A 357 -6.33 10.74 31.02
C MET A 357 -7.53 11.68 30.81
N ILE A 358 -7.38 12.68 29.94
CA ILE A 358 -8.37 13.73 29.70
C ILE A 358 -8.70 13.70 28.21
N GLY A 359 -9.98 13.54 27.86
CA GLY A 359 -10.35 13.38 26.46
C GLY A 359 -11.85 13.20 26.23
N ALA A 360 -12.21 12.87 24.99
CA ALA A 360 -13.57 12.62 24.57
C ALA A 360 -13.64 11.48 23.53
N PHE A 361 -14.75 10.75 23.53
CA PHE A 361 -15.14 9.89 22.41
C PHE A 361 -15.83 10.77 21.35
N TYR A 362 -15.12 11.07 20.25
CA TYR A 362 -15.59 11.95 19.19
C TYR A 362 -15.17 11.40 17.81
N GLN A 363 -16.15 11.06 16.98
CA GLN A 363 -15.92 10.39 15.70
C GLN A 363 -15.64 11.41 14.57
N PRO A 364 -14.67 11.14 13.67
CA PRO A 364 -14.43 12.01 12.53
C PRO A 364 -15.55 11.89 11.49
N ARG A 365 -15.63 12.87 10.60
CA ARG A 365 -16.47 12.82 9.39
C ARG A 365 -15.90 11.90 8.32
N MET A 366 -14.58 11.78 8.27
CA MET A 366 -13.84 10.82 7.45
C MET A 366 -12.39 10.74 7.90
N VAL A 367 -11.69 9.71 7.43
CA VAL A 367 -10.24 9.55 7.54
C VAL A 367 -9.65 9.46 6.13
N ILE A 368 -8.54 10.16 5.88
CA ILE A 368 -7.80 10.10 4.61
C ILE A 368 -6.40 9.55 4.89
N ALA A 369 -6.23 8.25 4.70
CA ALA A 369 -4.96 7.55 4.85
C ALA A 369 -4.23 7.50 3.50
N ASP A 370 -3.41 8.53 3.26
CA ASP A 370 -2.53 8.59 2.08
C ASP A 370 -1.17 7.96 2.40
N SER A 371 -0.90 6.76 1.86
CA SER A 371 0.37 6.06 2.06
C SER A 371 1.57 6.78 1.47
N ALA A 372 1.39 7.71 0.52
CA ALA A 372 2.51 8.54 0.03
C ALA A 372 3.05 9.47 1.12
N THR A 373 2.26 9.78 2.15
CA THR A 373 2.77 10.54 3.31
C THR A 373 3.78 9.76 4.13
N LEU A 374 3.79 8.43 4.01
CA LEU A 374 4.75 7.57 4.67
C LEU A 374 6.12 7.63 4.01
N ASP A 375 6.29 8.18 2.81
CA ASP A 375 7.60 8.25 2.11
C ASP A 375 8.63 9.12 2.86
N SER A 376 8.18 10.12 3.62
CA SER A 376 9.06 10.97 4.44
C SER A 376 9.16 10.53 5.91
N LEU A 377 8.37 9.53 6.32
CA LEU A 377 8.35 9.06 7.71
C LEU A 377 9.70 8.41 8.06
N PRO A 378 10.29 8.64 9.25
CA PRO A 378 11.51 7.92 9.65
C PRO A 378 11.27 6.40 9.70
N ASP A 379 12.29 5.60 9.34
CA ASP A 379 12.18 4.13 9.36
C ASP A 379 11.78 3.58 10.73
N ARG A 380 12.29 4.19 11.81
CA ARG A 380 11.95 3.80 13.19
C ARG A 380 10.46 3.97 13.48
N GLU A 381 9.85 5.06 13.02
CA GLU A 381 8.41 5.35 13.16
C GLU A 381 7.55 4.43 12.26
N LEU A 382 8.03 4.10 11.06
CA LEU A 382 7.37 3.10 10.20
C LEU A 382 7.31 1.75 10.92
N ARG A 383 8.44 1.27 11.45
CA ARG A 383 8.51 0.01 12.20
C ARG A 383 7.61 0.04 13.44
N ALA A 384 7.60 1.14 14.18
CA ALA A 384 6.69 1.30 15.32
C ALA A 384 5.21 1.13 14.90
N GLY A 385 4.81 1.65 13.73
CA GLY A 385 3.47 1.38 13.17
C GLY A 385 3.22 -0.07 12.79
N ILE A 386 4.24 -0.78 12.27
CA ILE A 386 4.13 -2.21 11.93
C ILE A 386 3.84 -3.08 13.16
N ALA A 387 4.29 -2.69 14.35
CA ALA A 387 4.00 -3.42 15.58
C ALA A 387 2.48 -3.58 15.80
N GLU A 388 1.72 -2.51 15.54
CA GLU A 388 0.27 -2.49 15.64
C GLU A 388 -0.40 -3.33 14.53
N ILE A 389 0.19 -3.35 13.34
CA ILE A 389 -0.29 -4.19 12.23
C ILE A 389 -0.17 -5.68 12.59
N ILE A 390 0.98 -6.09 13.13
CA ILE A 390 1.22 -7.47 13.60
C ILE A 390 0.20 -7.84 14.70
N LYS A 391 -0.09 -6.91 15.62
CA LYS A 391 -1.05 -7.12 16.71
C LYS A 391 -2.42 -7.58 16.21
N TYR A 392 -2.97 -6.98 15.15
CA TYR A 392 -4.26 -7.42 14.60
C TYR A 392 -4.24 -8.88 14.15
N GLY A 393 -3.16 -9.30 13.49
CA GLY A 393 -2.98 -10.70 13.08
C GLY A 393 -2.95 -11.65 14.28
N LEU A 394 -2.25 -11.26 15.34
CA LEU A 394 -2.12 -12.07 16.57
C LEU A 394 -3.43 -12.19 17.34
N ILE A 395 -4.22 -11.12 17.44
CA ILE A 395 -5.41 -11.13 18.29
C ILE A 395 -6.63 -11.78 17.63
N ARG A 396 -6.74 -11.74 16.30
CA ARG A 396 -7.97 -12.16 15.61
C ARG A 396 -7.85 -12.59 14.15
N ASP A 397 -6.73 -12.38 13.48
CA ASP A 397 -6.62 -12.55 12.03
C ASP A 397 -5.39 -13.37 11.61
N PRO A 398 -5.45 -14.70 11.76
CA PRO A 398 -4.30 -15.56 11.49
C PRO A 398 -3.89 -15.55 10.01
N ALA A 399 -4.84 -15.35 9.10
CA ALA A 399 -4.54 -15.22 7.66
C ALA A 399 -3.77 -13.93 7.38
N PHE A 400 -4.11 -12.82 8.04
CA PHE A 400 -3.33 -11.58 7.93
C PHE A 400 -1.95 -11.71 8.56
N PHE A 401 -1.82 -12.42 9.68
CA PHE A 401 -0.51 -12.75 10.27
C PHE A 401 0.40 -13.50 9.27
N GLU A 402 -0.11 -14.56 8.64
CA GLU A 402 0.64 -15.31 7.62
C GLU A 402 0.96 -14.48 6.37
N TRP A 403 0.07 -13.54 6.02
CA TRP A 403 0.32 -12.61 4.92
C TRP A 403 1.45 -11.64 5.27
N LEU A 404 1.53 -11.15 6.52
CA LEU A 404 2.61 -10.29 6.99
C LEU A 404 3.96 -11.02 6.98
N GLU A 405 4.01 -12.28 7.42
CA GLU A 405 5.22 -13.12 7.35
C GLU A 405 5.78 -13.20 5.92
N LYS A 406 4.91 -13.22 4.90
CA LYS A 406 5.32 -13.29 3.48
C LYS A 406 5.68 -11.94 2.87
N ASN A 407 5.13 -10.84 3.39
CA ASN A 407 5.23 -9.51 2.77
C ASN A 407 6.05 -8.49 3.57
N MET A 408 6.59 -8.86 4.74
CA MET A 408 7.29 -7.94 5.64
C MET A 408 8.37 -7.10 4.94
N GLN A 409 9.20 -7.71 4.09
CA GLN A 409 10.25 -6.98 3.38
C GLN A 409 9.70 -5.90 2.43
N ARG A 410 8.57 -6.18 1.77
CA ARG A 410 7.90 -5.21 0.89
C ARG A 410 7.23 -4.08 1.70
N LEU A 411 6.72 -4.41 2.88
CA LEU A 411 6.16 -3.43 3.82
C LEU A 411 7.25 -2.48 4.33
N LEU A 412 8.40 -3.02 4.74
CA LEU A 412 9.58 -2.24 5.15
C LEU A 412 10.17 -1.40 4.02
N SER A 413 10.11 -1.89 2.77
CA SER A 413 10.52 -1.12 1.60
C SER A 413 9.46 -0.13 1.10
N ARG A 414 8.37 0.06 1.84
CA ARG A 414 7.27 0.99 1.52
C ARG A 414 6.64 0.75 0.15
N ASP A 415 6.50 -0.52 -0.25
CA ASP A 415 5.76 -0.86 -1.47
C ASP A 415 4.31 -0.34 -1.35
N PRO A 416 3.86 0.60 -2.21
CA PRO A 416 2.58 1.27 -2.01
C PRO A 416 1.36 0.34 -2.05
N ALA A 417 1.42 -0.75 -2.81
CA ALA A 417 0.34 -1.72 -2.85
C ALA A 417 0.26 -2.49 -1.53
N ILE A 418 1.41 -2.98 -1.05
CA ILE A 418 1.50 -3.72 0.21
C ILE A 418 1.17 -2.84 1.42
N LEU A 419 1.60 -1.57 1.41
CA LEU A 419 1.22 -0.62 2.46
C LEU A 419 -0.29 -0.39 2.47
N ASN A 420 -0.91 -0.13 1.31
CA ASN A 420 -2.36 0.09 1.26
C ASN A 420 -3.13 -1.15 1.70
N ASP A 421 -2.74 -2.36 1.26
CA ASP A 421 -3.36 -3.62 1.69
C ASP A 421 -3.24 -3.82 3.20
N ALA A 422 -2.07 -3.52 3.78
CA ALA A 422 -1.85 -3.62 5.22
C ALA A 422 -2.69 -2.60 6.00
N ILE A 423 -2.72 -1.33 5.55
CA ILE A 423 -3.53 -0.27 6.17
C ILE A 423 -5.02 -0.62 6.09
N GLN A 424 -5.48 -1.10 4.93
CA GLN A 424 -6.86 -1.54 4.73
C GLN A 424 -7.22 -2.63 5.73
N ARG A 425 -6.43 -3.71 5.76
CA ARG A 425 -6.76 -4.86 6.59
C ARG A 425 -6.69 -4.53 8.08
N SER A 426 -5.79 -3.65 8.49
CA SER A 426 -5.74 -3.12 9.87
C SER A 426 -6.98 -2.30 10.22
N CYS A 427 -7.38 -1.39 9.34
CA CYS A 427 -8.59 -0.58 9.53
C CYS A 427 -9.86 -1.44 9.60
N GLU A 428 -10.00 -2.46 8.74
CA GLU A 428 -11.09 -3.46 8.83
C GLU A 428 -11.08 -4.16 10.18
N ASN A 429 -9.91 -4.65 10.61
CA ASN A 429 -9.74 -5.34 11.87
C ASN A 429 -10.16 -4.48 13.07
N LYS A 430 -9.77 -3.20 13.07
CA LYS A 430 -10.11 -2.27 14.15
C LYS A 430 -11.57 -1.83 14.08
N ALA A 431 -12.10 -1.57 12.88
CA ALA A 431 -13.50 -1.16 12.69
C ALA A 431 -14.47 -2.21 13.22
N GLU A 432 -14.24 -3.49 12.92
CA GLU A 432 -15.09 -4.59 13.41
C GLU A 432 -15.05 -4.70 14.94
N ILE A 433 -13.87 -4.58 15.57
CA ILE A 433 -13.76 -4.56 17.04
C ILE A 433 -14.48 -3.35 17.65
N VAL A 434 -14.27 -2.17 17.08
CA VAL A 434 -14.86 -0.92 17.59
C VAL A 434 -16.38 -0.91 17.41
N ALA A 435 -16.89 -1.44 16.30
CA ALA A 435 -18.32 -1.59 16.05
C ALA A 435 -18.97 -2.53 17.07
N ALA A 436 -18.27 -3.60 17.46
CA ALA A 436 -18.73 -4.53 18.48
C ALA A 436 -18.66 -3.94 19.91
N ASP A 437 -17.75 -3.00 20.19
CA ASP A 437 -17.56 -2.40 21.51
C ASP A 437 -16.96 -0.99 21.44
N GLU A 438 -17.79 0.02 21.17
CA GLU A 438 -17.33 1.40 20.98
C GLU A 438 -16.70 1.99 22.25
N LYS A 439 -17.19 1.65 23.44
CA LYS A 439 -16.76 2.28 24.70
C LYS A 439 -15.72 1.48 25.50
N GLU A 440 -15.18 0.40 24.93
CA GLU A 440 -14.14 -0.44 25.55
C GLU A 440 -14.59 -1.12 26.85
N SER A 441 -15.72 -1.80 26.79
CA SER A 441 -16.34 -2.52 27.92
C SER A 441 -16.09 -4.04 27.86
N GLY A 442 -15.63 -4.55 26.73
CA GLY A 442 -15.52 -5.98 26.41
C GLY A 442 -14.46 -6.26 25.35
N VAL A 443 -14.89 -6.65 24.13
CA VAL A 443 -13.99 -7.15 23.07
C VAL A 443 -12.93 -6.13 22.63
N ARG A 444 -13.18 -4.82 22.76
CA ARG A 444 -12.18 -3.80 22.41
C ARG A 444 -10.97 -3.83 23.33
N ALA A 445 -11.07 -4.43 24.51
CA ALA A 445 -9.94 -4.67 25.38
C ALA A 445 -8.85 -5.56 24.73
N LEU A 446 -9.20 -6.43 23.76
CA LEU A 446 -8.23 -7.29 23.07
C LEU A 446 -7.20 -6.50 22.26
N LEU A 447 -7.50 -5.26 21.86
CA LEU A 447 -6.53 -4.35 21.23
C LEU A 447 -5.37 -4.01 22.17
N ASN A 448 -5.45 -4.37 23.44
CA ASN A 448 -4.39 -4.12 24.42
C ASN A 448 -3.37 -5.27 24.53
N LEU A 449 -3.32 -6.22 23.59
CA LEU A 449 -2.21 -7.18 23.53
C LEU A 449 -0.86 -6.45 23.57
N GLY A 450 0.01 -6.90 24.47
CA GLY A 450 1.32 -6.30 24.71
C GLY A 450 1.32 -4.96 25.45
N HIS A 451 0.18 -4.25 25.58
CA HIS A 451 0.16 -2.89 26.12
C HIS A 451 0.39 -2.81 27.63
N THR A 452 -0.02 -3.81 28.42
CA THR A 452 0.23 -3.81 29.87
C THR A 452 1.73 -3.80 30.15
N PHE A 453 2.49 -4.65 29.48
CA PHE A 453 3.95 -4.65 29.54
C PHE A 453 4.56 -3.44 28.83
N GLY A 454 4.05 -3.07 27.65
CA GLY A 454 4.55 -1.94 26.86
C GLY A 454 4.47 -0.61 27.61
N HIS A 455 3.36 -0.33 28.30
CA HIS A 455 3.25 0.87 29.13
C HIS A 455 4.23 0.86 30.31
N ALA A 456 4.50 -0.31 30.91
CA ALA A 456 5.53 -0.43 31.93
C ALA A 456 6.93 -0.16 31.36
N ILE A 457 7.21 -0.59 30.13
CA ILE A 457 8.46 -0.26 29.41
C ILE A 457 8.56 1.25 29.15
N GLU A 458 7.53 1.87 28.58
CA GLU A 458 7.51 3.31 28.30
C GLU A 458 7.73 4.14 29.58
N ASN A 459 7.01 3.79 30.66
CA ASN A 459 7.11 4.50 31.93
C ASN A 459 8.45 4.26 32.64
N GLY A 460 8.96 3.03 32.58
CA GLY A 460 10.20 2.63 33.27
C GLY A 460 11.45 3.20 32.61
N MET A 461 11.46 3.29 31.27
CA MET A 461 12.55 3.90 30.53
C MET A 461 12.47 5.43 30.49
N GLY A 462 11.27 5.99 30.63
CA GLY A 462 11.00 7.41 30.45
C GLY A 462 10.48 7.72 29.04
N TYR A 463 9.55 8.67 28.98
CA TYR A 463 8.87 9.02 27.74
C TYR A 463 9.84 9.50 26.66
N GLY A 464 9.72 8.91 25.46
CA GLY A 464 10.50 9.29 24.28
C GLY A 464 11.79 8.49 24.05
N ILE A 465 12.22 7.64 25.00
CA ILE A 465 13.36 6.74 24.77
C ILE A 465 12.95 5.60 23.83
N TRP A 466 11.86 4.92 24.18
CA TRP A 466 11.21 3.91 23.35
C TRP A 466 10.00 4.53 22.66
N LEU A 467 9.84 4.25 21.37
CA LEU A 467 8.58 4.53 20.68
C LEU A 467 7.51 3.56 21.20
N HIS A 468 6.26 4.01 21.17
CA HIS A 468 5.13 3.19 21.63
C HIS A 468 5.10 1.81 20.96
N GLY A 469 5.26 1.75 19.63
CA GLY A 469 5.28 0.49 18.89
C GLY A 469 6.45 -0.44 19.24
N GLU A 470 7.61 0.11 19.65
CA GLU A 470 8.73 -0.70 20.12
C GLU A 470 8.41 -1.35 21.47
N ALA A 471 7.80 -0.58 22.37
CA ALA A 471 7.37 -1.07 23.67
C ALA A 471 6.23 -2.11 23.54
N VAL A 472 5.28 -1.88 22.61
CA VAL A 472 4.21 -2.84 22.28
C VAL A 472 4.78 -4.12 21.66
N ALA A 473 5.82 -4.04 20.82
CA ALA A 473 6.48 -5.22 20.26
C ALA A 473 7.11 -6.09 21.36
N ALA A 474 7.97 -5.51 22.20
CA ALA A 474 8.59 -6.22 23.33
C ALA A 474 7.53 -6.73 24.33
N GLY A 475 6.51 -5.91 24.61
CA GLY A 475 5.38 -6.29 25.46
C GLY A 475 4.54 -7.44 24.88
N THR A 476 4.43 -7.54 23.55
CA THR A 476 3.75 -8.66 22.89
C THR A 476 4.57 -9.95 22.98
N VAL A 477 5.90 -9.87 22.90
CA VAL A 477 6.77 -11.03 23.15
C VAL A 477 6.64 -11.52 24.60
N LEU A 478 6.61 -10.61 25.57
CA LEU A 478 6.32 -10.93 26.97
C LEU A 478 4.94 -11.60 27.13
N ALA A 479 3.91 -11.07 26.48
CA ALA A 479 2.57 -11.67 26.50
C ALA A 479 2.54 -13.07 25.86
N ALA A 480 3.32 -13.31 24.81
CA ALA A 480 3.45 -14.62 24.17
C ALA A 480 4.16 -15.63 25.09
N ASP A 481 5.26 -15.24 25.74
CA ASP A 481 5.95 -16.10 26.72
C ASP A 481 5.03 -16.46 27.90
N LEU A 482 4.30 -15.47 28.43
CA LEU A 482 3.30 -15.69 29.48
C LEU A 482 2.21 -16.68 29.02
N SER A 483 1.72 -16.52 27.78
CA SER A 483 0.74 -17.43 27.18
C SER A 483 1.27 -18.86 27.09
N ARG A 484 2.55 -19.03 26.72
CA ARG A 484 3.22 -20.33 26.68
C ARG A 484 3.34 -20.96 28.07
N ARG A 485 3.75 -20.20 29.09
CA ARG A 485 3.84 -20.68 30.48
C ARG A 485 2.50 -21.11 31.04
N MET A 486 1.44 -20.42 30.63
CA MET A 486 0.05 -20.80 30.90
C MET A 486 -0.43 -22.02 30.07
N LYS A 487 0.43 -22.60 29.23
CA LYS A 487 0.15 -23.72 28.31
C LYS A 487 -0.97 -23.42 27.31
N LEU A 488 -1.18 -22.15 26.96
CA LEU A 488 -2.18 -21.72 25.99
C LEU A 488 -1.65 -21.82 24.56
N ILE A 489 -0.36 -21.49 24.36
CA ILE A 489 0.34 -21.65 23.09
C ILE A 489 1.62 -22.49 23.26
N ASN A 490 2.19 -22.97 22.16
CA ASN A 490 3.41 -23.78 22.17
C ASN A 490 4.67 -22.97 21.79
N ASP A 491 5.86 -23.58 21.91
CA ASP A 491 7.13 -22.94 21.56
C ASP A 491 7.23 -22.53 20.08
N THR A 492 6.53 -23.22 19.18
CA THR A 492 6.51 -22.88 17.75
C THR A 492 5.77 -21.56 17.52
N ASP A 493 4.64 -21.35 18.19
CA ASP A 493 3.90 -20.08 18.11
C ASP A 493 4.73 -18.92 18.67
N VAL A 494 5.39 -19.12 19.82
CA VAL A 494 6.30 -18.11 20.40
C VAL A 494 7.43 -17.78 19.44
N ALA A 495 8.05 -18.79 18.83
CA ALA A 495 9.13 -18.61 17.85
C ALA A 495 8.67 -17.82 16.61
N ARG A 496 7.45 -18.07 16.11
CA ARG A 496 6.88 -17.30 14.99
C ARG A 496 6.63 -15.83 15.36
N ILE A 497 6.08 -15.58 16.55
CA ILE A 497 5.85 -14.22 17.07
C ILE A 497 7.18 -13.46 17.19
N HIS A 498 8.20 -14.11 17.77
CA HIS A 498 9.53 -13.53 17.86
C HIS A 498 10.13 -13.24 16.47
N ALA A 499 10.04 -14.20 15.55
CA ALA A 499 10.59 -14.07 14.21
C ALA A 499 9.96 -12.91 13.42
N ILE A 500 8.65 -12.69 13.49
CA ILE A 500 8.00 -11.62 12.72
C ILE A 500 8.38 -10.21 13.24
N PHE A 501 8.49 -10.03 14.56
CA PHE A 501 8.95 -8.75 15.13
C PHE A 501 10.44 -8.51 14.80
N GLN A 502 11.27 -9.55 14.86
CA GLN A 502 12.66 -9.47 14.45
C GLN A 502 12.79 -9.13 12.95
N GLN A 503 11.98 -9.75 12.08
CA GLN A 503 11.94 -9.43 10.65
C GLN A 503 11.50 -7.98 10.39
N ALA A 504 10.58 -7.45 11.20
CA ALA A 504 10.16 -6.05 11.15
C ALA A 504 11.24 -5.07 11.67
N GLY A 505 12.35 -5.57 12.23
CA GLY A 505 13.39 -4.75 12.85
C GLY A 505 12.92 -4.06 14.14
N LEU A 506 12.00 -4.70 14.87
CA LEU A 506 11.47 -4.26 16.16
C LEU A 506 12.15 -5.02 17.32
N PRO A 507 12.18 -4.44 18.53
CA PRO A 507 12.71 -5.12 19.70
C PRO A 507 11.89 -6.36 20.06
N VAL A 508 12.61 -7.44 20.36
CA VAL A 508 12.07 -8.73 20.78
C VAL A 508 12.45 -9.09 22.21
N SER A 509 13.06 -8.15 22.92
CA SER A 509 13.41 -8.25 24.33
C SER A 509 13.04 -6.95 25.02
N ALA A 510 12.51 -7.07 26.23
CA ALA A 510 12.21 -5.92 27.07
C ALA A 510 13.51 -5.35 27.67
N PRO A 511 13.59 -4.04 27.94
CA PRO A 511 14.73 -3.48 28.63
C PRO A 511 14.84 -4.05 30.04
N ARG A 512 16.07 -4.15 30.54
CA ARG A 512 16.33 -4.64 31.89
C ARG A 512 15.85 -3.62 32.92
N LEU A 513 14.86 -4.02 33.71
CA LEU A 513 14.42 -3.37 34.95
C LEU A 513 14.22 -4.48 35.98
N GLU A 514 14.28 -4.15 37.27
CA GLU A 514 13.93 -5.13 38.31
C GLU A 514 12.47 -5.60 38.11
N PRO A 515 12.16 -6.90 38.20
CA PRO A 515 10.80 -7.42 38.03
C PRO A 515 9.76 -6.71 38.91
N GLU A 516 10.15 -6.35 40.14
CA GLU A 516 9.33 -5.58 41.07
C GLU A 516 8.93 -4.23 40.47
N LYS A 517 9.86 -3.58 39.75
CA LYS A 517 9.59 -2.30 39.10
C LYS A 517 8.58 -2.44 37.96
N TYR A 518 8.67 -3.51 37.18
CA TYR A 518 7.66 -3.83 36.16
C TYR A 518 6.28 -4.03 36.80
N LEU A 519 6.20 -4.80 37.90
CA LEU A 519 4.95 -5.05 38.61
C LEU A 519 4.33 -3.76 39.16
N GLU A 520 5.13 -2.88 39.78
CA GLU A 520 4.70 -1.55 40.22
C GLU A 520 4.10 -0.72 39.08
N LEU A 521 4.82 -0.64 37.95
CA LEU A 521 4.41 0.17 36.80
C LEU A 521 3.16 -0.39 36.11
N MET A 522 3.01 -1.71 36.05
CA MET A 522 1.81 -2.37 35.52
C MET A 522 0.59 -2.15 36.43
N ALA A 523 0.78 -1.99 37.74
CA ALA A 523 -0.31 -1.71 38.68
C ALA A 523 -0.91 -0.30 38.53
N LEU A 524 -0.21 0.62 37.85
CA LEU A 524 -0.70 1.97 37.54
C LEU A 524 -1.55 2.03 36.25
N ASP A 525 -1.61 0.94 35.48
CA ASP A 525 -2.35 0.90 34.22
C ASP A 525 -3.87 0.93 34.45
N LYS A 526 -4.60 1.59 33.53
CA LYS A 526 -6.07 1.77 33.55
C LYS A 526 -6.87 0.47 33.60
N LYS A 527 -6.23 -0.69 33.38
CA LYS A 527 -6.87 -2.01 33.31
C LYS A 527 -6.91 -2.75 34.64
N VAL A 528 -6.43 -2.15 35.73
CA VAL A 528 -6.65 -2.69 37.07
C VAL A 528 -8.12 -2.55 37.45
N SER A 529 -8.80 -3.68 37.64
CA SER A 529 -10.19 -3.72 38.09
C SER A 529 -10.26 -4.58 39.35
N ALA A 530 -10.82 -4.01 40.43
CA ALA A 530 -10.88 -4.64 41.75
C ALA A 530 -9.50 -5.11 42.28
N GLY A 531 -8.43 -4.36 41.99
CA GLY A 531 -7.07 -4.65 42.47
C GLY A 531 -6.36 -5.79 41.76
N LYS A 532 -6.92 -6.36 40.67
CA LYS A 532 -6.28 -7.39 39.85
C LYS A 532 -5.91 -6.84 38.47
N THR A 533 -4.65 -7.02 38.09
CA THR A 533 -4.15 -6.69 36.75
C THR A 533 -4.72 -7.67 35.73
N ARG A 534 -5.35 -7.14 34.68
CA ARG A 534 -5.82 -7.93 33.55
C ARG A 534 -4.79 -7.93 32.45
N PHE A 535 -4.48 -9.11 31.92
CA PHE A 535 -3.56 -9.28 30.80
C PHE A 535 -4.33 -9.78 29.58
N ILE A 536 -3.89 -9.34 28.41
CA ILE A 536 -4.30 -9.94 27.15
C ILE A 536 -3.22 -10.95 26.76
N VAL A 537 -3.62 -12.22 26.68
CA VAL A 537 -2.78 -13.37 26.32
C VAL A 537 -3.37 -14.06 25.09
N LEU A 538 -2.67 -15.04 24.54
CA LEU A 538 -3.08 -15.76 23.32
C LEU A 538 -3.52 -17.19 23.67
N ASN A 539 -4.67 -17.62 23.14
CA ASN A 539 -5.04 -19.05 23.08
C ASN A 539 -4.39 -19.74 21.87
N ARG A 540 -4.14 -18.97 20.81
CA ARG A 540 -3.40 -19.33 19.59
C ARG A 540 -3.16 -18.04 18.79
N ILE A 541 -2.30 -18.10 17.78
CA ILE A 541 -2.18 -17.00 16.81
C ILE A 541 -3.55 -16.79 16.15
N GLY A 542 -4.05 -15.55 16.20
CA GLY A 542 -5.37 -15.19 15.71
C GLY A 542 -6.49 -15.32 16.74
N GLU A 543 -6.18 -15.59 18.03
CA GLU A 543 -7.18 -15.66 19.10
C GLU A 543 -6.59 -15.18 20.44
N ALA A 544 -6.82 -13.90 20.76
CA ALA A 544 -6.50 -13.33 22.06
C ALA A 544 -7.63 -13.45 23.08
N VAL A 545 -7.28 -13.54 24.36
CA VAL A 545 -8.20 -13.59 25.48
C VAL A 545 -7.71 -12.71 26.63
N MET A 546 -8.67 -12.10 27.34
CA MET A 546 -8.37 -11.35 28.56
C MET A 546 -8.41 -12.28 29.77
N ARG A 547 -7.36 -12.28 30.59
CA ARG A 547 -7.23 -13.09 31.80
C ARG A 547 -6.89 -12.22 33.01
N ALA A 548 -7.47 -12.55 34.16
CA ALA A 548 -7.25 -11.88 35.45
C ALA A 548 -6.73 -12.85 36.53
N ASP A 549 -6.61 -14.13 36.16
CA ASP A 549 -6.26 -15.29 36.96
C ASP A 549 -4.86 -15.80 36.61
N ILE A 550 -3.92 -14.88 36.41
CA ILE A 550 -2.53 -15.21 36.10
C ILE A 550 -1.74 -15.34 37.41
N PRO A 551 -1.11 -16.49 37.69
CA PRO A 551 -0.25 -16.65 38.86
C PRO A 551 0.91 -15.65 38.84
N PRO A 552 1.17 -14.90 39.93
CA PRO A 552 2.26 -13.93 39.99
C PRO A 552 3.64 -14.51 39.64
N GLU A 553 3.90 -15.76 40.03
CA GLU A 553 5.14 -16.48 39.74
C GLU A 553 5.42 -16.55 38.23
N LEU A 554 4.40 -16.85 37.41
CA LEU A 554 4.57 -16.92 35.95
C LEU A 554 4.90 -15.55 35.33
N ILE A 555 4.40 -14.46 35.93
CA ILE A 555 4.71 -13.09 35.48
C ILE A 555 6.19 -12.80 35.76
N THR A 556 6.67 -13.09 36.96
CA THR A 556 8.09 -12.91 37.33
C THR A 556 9.01 -13.76 36.46
N GLU A 557 8.67 -15.03 36.23
CA GLU A 557 9.44 -15.90 35.34
C GLU A 557 9.47 -15.38 33.90
N THR A 558 8.35 -14.83 33.41
CA THR A 558 8.26 -14.22 32.08
C THR A 558 9.19 -13.02 31.96
N LEU A 559 9.15 -12.11 32.95
CA LEU A 559 10.03 -10.94 32.98
C LEU A 559 11.50 -11.38 32.98
N ASN A 560 11.88 -12.34 33.82
CA ASN A 560 13.25 -12.83 33.91
C ASN A 560 13.76 -13.47 32.61
N ALA A 561 12.88 -14.14 31.84
CA ALA A 561 13.26 -14.83 30.61
C ALA A 561 13.35 -13.93 29.37
N CYS A 562 12.63 -12.81 29.34
CA CYS A 562 12.48 -11.99 28.13
C CYS A 562 13.17 -10.62 28.20
N MET A 563 13.89 -10.33 29.29
CA MET A 563 14.71 -9.12 29.41
C MET A 563 16.07 -9.29 28.73
N THR A 564 16.64 -8.18 28.22
CA THR A 564 18.00 -8.17 27.66
C THR A 564 19.04 -8.59 28.70
N HIS A 565 19.94 -9.50 28.32
CA HIS A 565 21.18 -9.79 29.07
C HIS A 565 22.22 -8.68 28.80
N GLU A 566 23.06 -8.39 29.80
CA GLU A 566 24.06 -7.30 29.84
C GLU A 566 24.85 -7.06 28.55
#